data_AF-A0A7R9EKK8-F1
#
_entry.id   AF-A0A7R9EKK8-F1
#
_cell.length_a   1.000
_cell.length_b   1.000
_cell.length_c   1.000
_cell.angle_alpha   90.00
_cell.angle_beta   90.00
_cell.angle_gamma   90.00
#
_symmetry.space_group_name_H-M   'P 1'
#
loop_
_entity.id
_entity.type
_entity.pdbx_description
1 polymer ?
#
loop_
_entity_poly.entity_id
_entity_poly.type
_entity_poly.pdbx_seq_one_letter_code
_entity_poly.pdbx_strand_id
1 'polypeptide(L)'
;MSVMMVISLGVVLPINFQGTLQGDETNFGHTTLSNLDPNSPWLWVHVTLAILYLPLGIIIMRRFSITLKLEEEDGGVSRTLMITNIPRTYCDTADLQRHFREAYPEIEIQDIQLAYDITRLVIEKNYQAKLYCENHLKRTGVRLNMRPYLCGNACKCCGCRTVRRGLEFIMNLNH
;
A
#
# COMPACT_ATOMS: atom_id res chain seq x y z
N MET A 1 2.47 1.82 23.39
CA MET A 1 1.18 1.23 22.94
C MET A 1 0.72 0.08 23.83
N SER A 2 1.57 -0.91 24.14
CA SER A 2 1.18 -2.09 24.94
C SER A 2 0.60 -1.78 26.32
N VAL A 3 1.09 -0.72 26.99
CA VAL A 3 0.60 -0.31 28.32
C VAL A 3 -0.88 0.12 28.29
N MET A 4 -1.29 0.91 27.30
CA MET A 4 -2.70 1.34 27.16
C MET A 4 -3.62 0.16 26.85
N MET A 5 -3.16 -0.79 26.04
CA MET A 5 -3.92 -2.02 25.75
C MET A 5 -4.16 -2.85 27.01
N VAL A 6 -3.13 -3.06 27.83
CA VAL A 6 -3.23 -3.85 29.07
C VAL A 6 -4.19 -3.18 30.06
N ILE A 7 -4.14 -1.86 30.22
CA ILE A 7 -5.04 -1.13 31.11
C ILE A 7 -6.48 -1.17 30.57
N SER A 8 -6.68 -1.01 29.27
CA SER A 8 -8.02 -1.08 28.66
C SER A 8 -8.65 -2.48 28.80
N LEU A 9 -7.87 -3.54 28.61
CA LEU A 9 -8.37 -4.92 28.77
C LEU A 9 -8.49 -5.34 30.24
N GLY A 10 -7.60 -4.88 31.12
CA GLY A 10 -7.54 -5.30 32.52
C GLY A 10 -8.40 -4.47 33.48
N VAL A 11 -8.75 -3.23 33.12
CA VAL A 11 -9.49 -2.31 33.99
C VAL A 11 -10.78 -1.85 33.33
N VAL A 12 -10.71 -1.29 32.12
CA VAL A 12 -11.88 -0.69 31.44
C VAL A 12 -12.89 -1.76 31.06
N LEU A 13 -12.44 -2.88 30.49
CA LEU A 13 -13.33 -3.95 30.03
C LEU A 13 -14.09 -4.63 31.19
N PRO A 14 -13.45 -5.05 32.31
CA PRO A 14 -14.19 -5.58 33.46
C PRO A 14 -15.18 -4.59 34.07
N ILE A 15 -14.84 -3.29 34.12
CA ILE A 15 -15.74 -2.25 34.62
C ILE A 15 -16.97 -2.12 33.71
N ASN A 16 -16.80 -2.15 32.39
CA ASN A 16 -17.94 -2.10 31.46
C ASN A 16 -18.89 -3.30 31.61
N PHE A 17 -18.36 -4.50 31.90
CA PHE A 17 -19.17 -5.70 32.15
C PHE A 17 -19.90 -5.72 33.50
N GLN A 18 -19.59 -4.81 34.44
CA GLN A 18 -20.37 -4.65 35.68
C GLN A 18 -21.70 -3.95 35.43
N GLY A 19 -21.86 -3.32 34.28
CA GLY A 19 -23.10 -2.71 33.84
C GLY A 19 -24.21 -3.72 33.60
N THR A 20 -25.46 -3.29 33.82
CA THR A 20 -26.66 -4.10 33.58
C THR A 20 -27.66 -3.42 32.65
N LEU A 21 -27.29 -2.28 32.05
CA LEU A 21 -28.19 -1.48 31.22
C LEU A 21 -28.35 -2.02 29.80
N GLN A 22 -27.36 -2.73 29.28
CA GLN A 22 -27.47 -3.41 28.00
C GLN A 22 -28.06 -4.81 28.26
N GLY A 23 -29.09 -5.21 27.51
CA GLY A 23 -29.89 -6.42 27.83
C GLY A 23 -29.51 -7.71 27.09
N ASP A 24 -28.86 -7.62 25.93
CA ASP A 24 -28.60 -8.80 25.07
C ASP A 24 -27.12 -9.23 25.14
N GLU A 25 -26.81 -10.39 25.70
CA GLU A 25 -25.44 -10.91 25.94
C GLU A 25 -24.52 -10.92 24.70
N THR A 26 -25.08 -10.81 23.49
CA THR A 26 -24.34 -10.77 22.22
C THR A 26 -24.05 -9.36 21.69
N ASN A 27 -24.61 -8.32 22.33
CA ASN A 27 -24.45 -6.94 21.87
C ASN A 27 -23.13 -6.33 22.35
N PHE A 28 -22.39 -5.74 21.42
CA PHE A 28 -21.13 -5.03 21.72
C PHE A 28 -21.28 -3.93 22.78
N GLY A 29 -22.48 -3.36 22.94
CA GLY A 29 -22.77 -2.33 23.95
C GLY A 29 -22.37 -2.74 25.38
N HIS A 30 -22.44 -4.03 25.72
CA HIS A 30 -22.00 -4.59 27.02
C HIS A 30 -20.54 -4.32 27.37
N THR A 31 -19.69 -4.19 26.34
CA THR A 31 -18.25 -3.96 26.49
C THR A 31 -17.89 -2.49 26.54
N THR A 32 -18.88 -1.60 26.53
CA THR A 32 -18.69 -0.14 26.42
C THR A 32 -19.34 0.61 27.58
N LEU A 33 -19.05 1.91 27.66
CA LEU A 33 -19.57 2.81 28.69
C LEU A 33 -21.11 2.80 28.78
N SER A 34 -21.81 2.50 27.68
CA SER A 34 -23.28 2.51 27.64
C SER A 34 -23.93 1.47 28.54
N ASN A 35 -23.19 0.45 28.97
CA ASN A 35 -23.71 -0.58 29.87
C ASN A 35 -23.78 -0.14 31.34
N LEU A 36 -23.03 0.91 31.71
CA LEU A 36 -22.91 1.40 33.08
C LEU A 36 -24.01 2.40 33.43
N ASP A 37 -24.52 2.32 34.68
CA ASP A 37 -25.47 3.30 35.19
C ASP A 37 -24.90 4.73 35.16
N PRO A 38 -25.63 5.73 34.61
CA PRO A 38 -25.22 7.13 34.60
C PRO A 38 -24.86 7.73 35.96
N ASN A 39 -25.38 7.16 37.06
CA ASN A 39 -25.11 7.60 38.43
C ASN A 39 -23.99 6.77 39.09
N SER A 40 -23.39 5.84 38.37
CA SER A 40 -22.36 4.96 38.90
C SER A 40 -21.04 5.69 39.14
N PRO A 41 -20.37 5.46 40.28
CA PRO A 41 -19.04 6.02 40.53
C PRO A 41 -17.98 5.51 39.55
N TRP A 42 -18.23 4.38 38.86
CA TRP A 42 -17.32 3.82 37.87
C TRP A 42 -17.05 4.74 36.68
N LEU A 43 -17.98 5.64 36.35
CA LEU A 43 -17.79 6.64 35.30
C LEU A 43 -16.59 7.56 35.56
N TRP A 44 -16.30 7.85 36.83
CA TRP A 44 -15.12 8.64 37.21
C TRP A 44 -13.80 7.95 36.86
N VAL A 45 -13.76 6.62 36.83
CA VAL A 45 -12.58 5.87 36.36
C VAL A 45 -12.34 6.13 34.88
N HIS A 46 -13.39 6.19 34.05
CA HIS A 46 -13.25 6.52 32.63
C HIS A 46 -12.79 7.97 32.42
N VAL A 47 -13.35 8.91 33.17
CA VAL A 47 -12.97 10.34 33.10
C VAL A 47 -11.50 10.52 33.49
N THR A 48 -11.08 9.91 34.60
CA THR A 48 -9.68 9.99 35.06
C THR A 48 -8.72 9.33 34.08
N LEU A 49 -9.06 8.15 33.54
CA LEU A 49 -8.25 7.48 32.51
C LEU A 49 -8.17 8.30 31.22
N ALA A 50 -9.27 8.93 30.77
CA ALA A 50 -9.25 9.78 29.58
C ALA A 50 -8.33 10.99 29.76
N ILE A 51 -8.37 11.65 30.93
CA ILE A 51 -7.48 12.75 31.27
C ILE A 51 -6.01 12.32 31.31
N LEU A 52 -5.71 11.10 31.77
CA LEU A 52 -4.34 10.55 31.81
C LEU A 52 -3.84 10.09 30.42
N TYR A 53 -4.72 9.51 29.60
CA TYR A 53 -4.37 9.02 28.28
C TYR A 53 -4.09 10.14 27.29
N LEU A 54 -4.73 11.30 27.45
CA LEU A 54 -4.53 12.45 26.58
C LEU A 54 -3.06 12.96 26.57
N PRO A 55 -2.42 13.32 27.69
CA PRO A 55 -1.01 13.72 27.70
C PRO A 55 -0.09 12.55 27.31
N LEU A 56 -0.41 11.31 27.70
CA LEU A 56 0.37 10.13 27.31
C LEU A 56 0.38 9.92 25.80
N GLY A 57 -0.77 10.08 25.14
CA GLY A 57 -0.92 10.02 23.69
C GLY A 57 -0.11 11.11 22.99
N ILE A 58 -0.13 12.33 23.51
CA ILE A 58 0.68 13.45 23.00
C ILE A 58 2.18 13.14 23.13
N ILE A 59 2.63 12.61 24.28
CA ILE A 59 4.04 12.26 24.51
C ILE A 59 4.49 11.16 23.55
N ILE A 60 3.69 10.11 23.37
CA ILE A 60 4.00 8.99 22.46
C ILE A 60 4.08 9.49 21.02
N MET A 61 3.07 10.25 20.58
CA MET A 61 3.06 10.81 19.21
C MET A 61 4.26 11.73 18.99
N ARG A 62 4.58 12.61 19.95
CA ARG A 62 5.74 13.50 19.85
C ARG A 62 7.05 12.72 19.78
N ARG A 63 7.22 11.68 20.60
CA ARG A 63 8.40 10.80 20.55
C ARG A 63 8.52 10.12 19.19
N PHE A 64 7.44 9.53 18.70
CA PHE A 64 7.40 8.86 17.41
C PHE A 64 7.71 9.83 16.25
N SER A 65 7.10 11.02 16.23
CA SER A 65 7.38 12.04 15.22
C SER A 65 8.82 12.54 15.25
N ILE A 66 9.47 12.62 16.41
CA ILE A 66 10.89 12.98 16.50
C ILE A 66 11.76 11.83 15.98
N THR A 67 11.48 10.59 16.39
CA THR A 67 12.24 9.41 15.92
C THR A 67 12.16 9.25 14.40
N LEU A 68 10.98 9.43 13.80
CA LEU A 68 10.83 9.39 12.35
C LEU A 68 11.63 10.47 11.62
N LYS A 69 11.66 11.70 12.18
CA LYS A 69 12.45 12.79 11.59
C LYS A 69 13.96 12.54 11.65
N LEU A 70 14.44 11.89 12.72
CA LEU A 70 15.85 11.53 12.84
C LEU A 70 16.27 10.45 11.83
N GLU A 71 15.35 9.54 11.48
CA GLU A 71 15.60 8.51 10.48
C GLU A 71 15.70 9.08 9.05
N GLU A 72 15.04 10.22 8.78
CA GLU A 72 15.20 10.97 7.52
C GLU A 72 16.53 11.74 7.43
N GLU A 73 17.16 12.10 8.56
CA GLU A 73 18.42 12.88 8.58
C GLU A 73 19.70 12.03 8.46
N ASP A 74 19.71 10.79 8.97
CA ASP A 74 20.90 9.92 8.95
C ASP A 74 21.18 9.25 7.59
N GLY A 75 20.24 9.37 6.65
CA GLY A 75 20.28 8.74 5.34
C GLY A 75 20.86 9.60 4.21
N GLY A 76 21.79 10.52 4.50
CA GLY A 76 22.56 11.28 3.50
C GLY A 76 21.70 12.11 2.53
N VAL A 77 21.75 13.44 2.66
CA VAL A 77 21.15 14.43 1.72
C VAL A 77 21.02 13.82 0.32
N SER A 78 19.78 13.53 -0.09
CA SER A 78 19.52 12.98 -1.41
C SER A 78 20.11 13.94 -2.44
N ARG A 79 21.26 13.58 -3.02
CA ARG A 79 21.92 14.35 -4.09
C ARG A 79 21.10 14.33 -5.39
N THR A 80 19.97 13.64 -5.38
CA THR A 80 19.01 13.55 -6.48
C THR A 80 17.79 14.41 -6.16
N LEU A 81 17.49 15.34 -7.06
CA LEU A 81 16.30 16.20 -7.00
C LEU A 81 15.30 15.77 -8.07
N MET A 82 14.07 15.51 -7.67
CA MET A 82 12.97 15.28 -8.61
C MET A 82 12.34 16.62 -8.97
N ILE A 83 12.36 16.97 -10.25
CA ILE A 83 11.76 18.20 -10.79
C ILE A 83 10.52 17.81 -11.58
N THR A 84 9.40 18.46 -11.27
CA THR A 84 8.10 18.20 -11.91
C THR A 84 7.63 19.43 -12.68
N ASN A 85 6.64 19.24 -13.54
CA ASN A 85 5.99 20.32 -14.32
C ASN A 85 6.91 21.04 -15.33
N ILE A 86 7.87 20.32 -15.92
CA ILE A 86 8.68 20.84 -17.04
C ILE A 86 7.83 20.76 -18.33
N PRO A 87 7.67 21.88 -19.07
CA PRO A 87 6.95 21.85 -20.34
C PRO A 87 7.60 20.88 -21.32
N ARG A 88 6.80 20.06 -22.02
CA ARG A 88 7.30 19.02 -22.93
C ARG A 88 8.24 19.54 -24.02
N THR A 89 8.04 20.78 -24.46
CA THR A 89 8.87 21.45 -25.47
C THR A 89 10.32 21.65 -25.02
N TYR A 90 10.58 21.74 -23.72
CA TYR A 90 11.90 21.96 -23.13
C TYR A 90 12.36 20.75 -22.30
N CYS A 91 11.67 19.61 -22.43
CA CYS A 91 11.95 18.39 -21.68
C CYS A 91 12.96 17.52 -22.45
N ASP A 92 14.08 18.12 -22.81
CA ASP A 92 15.23 17.42 -23.42
C ASP A 92 16.44 17.51 -22.49
N THR A 93 17.23 16.45 -22.45
CA THR A 93 18.37 16.36 -21.52
C THR A 93 19.41 17.43 -21.80
N ALA A 94 19.68 17.75 -23.07
CA ALA A 94 20.67 18.76 -23.44
C ALA A 94 20.22 20.18 -23.05
N ASP A 95 18.96 20.51 -23.29
CA ASP A 95 18.39 21.80 -22.93
C ASP A 95 18.32 21.99 -21.42
N LEU A 96 17.91 20.97 -20.67
CA LEU A 96 17.91 21.00 -19.21
C LEU A 96 19.34 21.13 -18.66
N GLN A 97 20.29 20.37 -19.19
CA GLN A 97 21.67 20.44 -18.74
C GLN A 97 22.29 21.82 -19.00
N ARG A 98 21.99 22.44 -20.14
CA ARG A 98 22.41 23.82 -20.43
C ARG A 98 21.77 24.79 -19.45
N HIS A 99 20.45 24.72 -19.24
CA HIS A 99 19.73 25.59 -18.33
C HIS A 99 20.30 25.55 -16.90
N PHE A 100 20.54 24.35 -16.36
CA PHE A 100 21.10 24.22 -15.01
C PHE A 100 22.56 24.68 -14.92
N ARG A 101 23.37 24.50 -15.97
CA ARG A 101 24.75 25.03 -16.00
C ARG A 101 24.78 26.56 -16.04
N GLU A 102 23.88 27.18 -16.79
CA GLU A 102 23.77 28.64 -16.87
C GLU A 102 23.22 29.23 -15.56
N ALA A 103 22.21 28.60 -14.96
CA ALA A 103 21.57 29.08 -13.74
C ALA A 103 22.40 28.82 -12.46
N TYR A 104 23.13 27.70 -12.41
CA TYR A 104 23.89 27.24 -11.23
C TYR A 104 25.31 26.81 -11.61
N PRO A 105 26.20 27.76 -11.97
CA PRO A 105 27.55 27.45 -12.45
C PRO A 105 28.45 26.82 -11.37
N GLU A 106 28.11 26.97 -10.09
CA GLU A 106 28.88 26.44 -8.97
C GLU A 106 28.48 25.01 -8.57
N ILE A 107 27.43 24.45 -9.17
CA ILE A 107 26.92 23.11 -8.84
C ILE A 107 27.33 22.11 -9.93
N GLU A 108 28.00 21.01 -9.53
CA GLU A 108 28.31 19.90 -10.43
C GLU A 108 27.07 19.01 -10.64
N ILE A 109 26.59 18.94 -11.87
CA ILE A 109 25.45 18.09 -12.26
C ILE A 109 25.99 16.71 -12.67
N GLN A 110 25.70 15.69 -11.87
CA GLN A 110 26.19 14.33 -12.14
C GLN A 110 25.42 13.62 -13.26
N ASP A 111 24.09 13.66 -13.23
CA ASP A 111 23.23 13.00 -14.23
C ASP A 111 21.84 13.66 -14.30
N ILE A 112 21.19 13.57 -15.46
CA ILE A 112 19.80 14.02 -15.67
C ILE A 112 19.01 12.87 -16.30
N GLN A 113 18.04 12.34 -15.56
CA GLN A 113 17.17 11.27 -16.03
C GLN A 113 15.75 11.79 -16.26
N LEU A 114 15.24 11.56 -17.47
CA LEU A 114 13.85 11.87 -17.81
C LEU A 114 12.93 10.75 -17.33
N ALA A 115 11.89 11.10 -16.57
CA ALA A 115 10.87 10.17 -16.14
C ALA A 115 9.76 10.05 -17.20
N TYR A 116 9.52 8.83 -17.68
CA TYR A 116 8.51 8.54 -18.71
C TYR A 116 7.30 7.80 -18.11
N ASP A 117 6.11 8.05 -18.66
CA ASP A 117 4.90 7.29 -18.30
C ASP A 117 4.96 5.89 -18.93
N ILE A 118 5.29 4.91 -18.09
CA ILE A 118 5.38 3.49 -18.46
C ILE A 118 4.03 2.77 -18.38
N THR A 119 2.95 3.44 -17.98
CA THR A 119 1.63 2.81 -17.78
C THR A 119 1.04 2.23 -19.07
N ARG A 120 1.46 2.77 -20.23
CA ARG A 120 1.07 2.27 -21.55
C ARG A 120 1.95 1.13 -22.08
N LEU A 121 3.01 0.76 -21.37
CA LEU A 121 3.78 -0.45 -21.70
C LEU A 121 2.97 -1.66 -21.23
N VAL A 122 2.15 -2.23 -22.14
CA VAL A 122 1.42 -3.51 -22.02
C VAL A 122 2.35 -4.72 -21.72
N ILE A 123 3.63 -4.46 -21.48
CA ILE A 123 4.65 -5.43 -21.12
C ILE A 123 4.31 -6.12 -19.80
N GLU A 124 3.69 -5.44 -18.82
CA GLU A 124 3.45 -6.05 -17.52
C GLU A 124 2.44 -7.22 -17.56
N LYS A 125 1.34 -7.06 -18.31
CA LYS A 125 0.37 -8.15 -18.51
C LYS A 125 0.98 -9.33 -19.29
N ASN A 126 1.81 -9.03 -20.29
CA ASN A 126 2.50 -10.06 -21.08
C ASN A 126 3.59 -10.76 -20.26
N TYR A 127 4.29 -10.03 -19.38
CA TYR A 127 5.30 -10.57 -18.50
C TYR A 127 4.71 -11.56 -17.51
N GLN A 128 3.60 -11.21 -16.87
CA GLN A 128 2.88 -12.11 -15.95
C GLN A 128 2.37 -13.37 -16.67
N ALA A 129 1.78 -13.19 -17.86
CA ALA A 129 1.32 -14.32 -18.68
C ALA A 129 2.48 -15.23 -19.13
N LYS A 130 3.62 -14.64 -19.52
CA LYS A 130 4.85 -15.38 -19.87
C LYS A 130 5.39 -16.16 -18.68
N LEU A 131 5.53 -15.51 -17.53
CA LEU A 131 6.03 -16.12 -16.29
C LEU A 131 5.14 -17.29 -15.85
N TYR A 132 3.82 -17.14 -15.96
CA TYR A 132 2.87 -18.22 -15.68
C TYR A 132 3.08 -19.44 -16.58
N CYS A 133 3.19 -19.23 -17.90
CA CYS A 133 3.42 -20.31 -18.86
C CYS A 133 4.78 -21.01 -18.65
N GLU A 134 5.84 -20.25 -18.35
CA GLU A 134 7.17 -20.82 -18.06
C GLU A 134 7.16 -21.63 -16.77
N ASN A 135 6.52 -21.14 -15.71
CA ASN A 135 6.39 -21.87 -14.45
C ASN A 135 5.56 -23.15 -14.60
N HIS A 136 4.50 -23.12 -15.42
CA HIS A 136 3.71 -24.32 -15.72
C HIS A 136 4.56 -25.38 -16.42
N LEU A 137 5.36 -24.98 -17.42
CA LEU A 137 6.28 -25.89 -18.12
C LEU A 137 7.30 -26.51 -17.16
N LYS A 138 7.89 -25.69 -16.28
CA LYS A 138 8.85 -26.18 -15.26
C LYS A 138 8.23 -27.19 -14.30
N ARG A 139 6.96 -26.99 -13.90
CA ARG A 139 6.28 -27.85 -12.91
C ARG A 139 5.72 -29.14 -13.51
N THR A 140 5.17 -29.08 -14.71
CA THR A 140 4.42 -30.21 -15.31
C THR A 140 5.17 -30.90 -16.44
N GLY A 141 6.27 -30.31 -16.93
CA GLY A 141 6.98 -30.77 -18.12
C GLY A 141 6.23 -30.56 -19.44
N VAL A 142 4.99 -30.04 -19.38
CA VAL A 142 4.12 -29.88 -20.54
C VAL A 142 3.86 -28.39 -20.80
N ARG A 143 3.97 -28.00 -22.09
CA ARG A 143 3.66 -26.64 -22.52
C ARG A 143 2.17 -26.36 -22.43
N LEU A 144 1.81 -25.19 -21.92
CA LEU A 144 0.42 -24.75 -21.81
C LEU A 144 -0.20 -24.57 -23.21
N ASN A 145 -1.35 -25.19 -23.42
CA ASN A 145 -2.16 -25.01 -24.61
C ASN A 145 -3.22 -23.95 -24.34
N MET A 146 -3.39 -22.98 -25.26
CA MET A 146 -4.36 -21.90 -25.11
C MET A 146 -5.42 -21.99 -26.20
N ARG A 147 -6.66 -21.64 -25.83
CA ARG A 147 -7.75 -21.41 -26.78
C ARG A 147 -8.01 -19.91 -26.82
N PRO A 148 -7.67 -19.21 -27.92
CA PRO A 148 -7.70 -17.76 -27.95
C PRO A 148 -9.10 -17.15 -28.07
N TYR A 149 -10.12 -17.96 -28.40
CA TYR A 149 -11.48 -17.48 -28.62
C TYR A 149 -12.43 -17.94 -27.51
N LEU A 150 -13.30 -17.02 -27.05
CA LEU A 150 -14.31 -17.28 -26.01
C LEU A 150 -15.23 -18.46 -26.37
N CYS A 151 -15.57 -18.61 -27.65
CA CYS A 151 -16.39 -19.71 -28.16
C CYS A 151 -15.72 -21.09 -28.02
N GLY A 152 -14.39 -21.13 -27.88
CA GLY A 152 -13.62 -22.37 -27.71
C GLY A 152 -13.79 -23.02 -26.33
N ASN A 153 -14.30 -22.29 -25.33
CA ASN A 153 -14.65 -22.86 -24.01
C ASN A 153 -16.13 -23.26 -23.90
N ALA A 154 -17.01 -22.68 -24.74
CA ALA A 154 -18.46 -22.89 -24.64
C ALA A 154 -19.03 -23.91 -25.65
N CYS A 155 -18.42 -24.09 -26.83
CA CYS A 155 -18.92 -25.02 -27.86
C CYS A 155 -17.80 -25.92 -28.36
N LYS A 156 -17.96 -27.25 -28.17
CA LYS A 156 -17.10 -28.29 -28.76
C LYS A 156 -17.35 -28.51 -30.27
N CYS A 157 -18.34 -27.80 -30.81
CA CYS A 157 -18.92 -27.96 -32.13
C CYS A 157 -18.28 -27.08 -33.21
N CYS A 158 -17.69 -25.95 -32.83
CA CYS A 158 -16.94 -25.11 -33.74
C CYS A 158 -15.48 -25.59 -33.74
N GLY A 159 -14.91 -25.86 -34.92
CA GLY A 159 -13.54 -26.34 -35.12
C GLY A 159 -12.42 -25.37 -34.70
N CYS A 160 -12.57 -24.70 -33.56
CA CYS A 160 -11.61 -23.80 -32.93
C CYS A 160 -10.39 -24.61 -32.51
N ARG A 161 -9.38 -24.64 -33.39
CA ARG A 161 -8.13 -25.36 -33.18
C ARG A 161 -7.47 -24.83 -31.90
N THR A 162 -7.14 -25.74 -30.99
CA THR A 162 -6.33 -25.42 -29.82
C THR A 162 -4.93 -25.03 -30.32
N VAL A 163 -4.46 -23.83 -29.98
CA VAL A 163 -3.11 -23.41 -30.35
C VAL A 163 -2.15 -24.15 -29.44
N ARG A 164 -1.46 -25.15 -30.01
CA ARG A 164 -0.30 -25.76 -29.36
C ARG A 164 0.78 -24.69 -29.37
N ARG A 165 1.14 -24.16 -28.18
CA ARG A 165 2.07 -23.05 -27.89
C ARG A 165 1.39 -21.72 -27.53
N GLY A 166 0.71 -21.68 -26.38
CA GLY A 166 0.10 -20.44 -25.85
C GLY A 166 1.08 -19.27 -25.67
N LEU A 167 2.36 -19.57 -25.38
CA LEU A 167 3.41 -18.55 -25.22
C LEU A 167 3.70 -17.78 -26.52
N GLU A 168 3.77 -18.47 -27.67
CA GLU A 168 4.03 -17.85 -28.98
C GLU A 168 2.84 -16.99 -29.42
N PHE A 169 1.62 -17.39 -29.08
CA PHE A 169 0.42 -16.59 -29.34
C PHE A 169 0.40 -15.29 -28.52
N ILE A 170 0.71 -15.36 -27.21
CA ILE A 170 0.80 -14.18 -26.34
C ILE A 170 1.88 -13.21 -26.84
N MET A 171 3.01 -13.72 -27.33
CA MET A 171 4.08 -12.89 -27.88
C MET A 171 3.70 -12.24 -29.23
N ASN A 172 2.99 -12.96 -30.11
CA ASN A 172 2.58 -12.46 -31.42
C ASN A 172 1.37 -11.51 -31.41
N LEU A 173 0.64 -11.38 -30.30
CA LEU A 173 -0.48 -10.43 -30.17
C LEU A 173 -0.05 -8.96 -30.10
N ASN A 174 1.25 -8.66 -30.03
CA ASN A 174 1.79 -7.30 -29.91
C ASN A 174 2.47 -6.78 -31.20
N HIS A 175 2.18 -7.37 -32.36
CA HIS A 175 2.53 -6.83 -33.66
C HIS A 175 1.29 -6.37 -34.43
#